data_AF-A0A2N3ARI8-F1
#
_entry.id   AF-A0A2N3ARI8-F1
#
_cell.length_a   1.000
_cell.length_b   1.000
_cell.length_c   1.000
_cell.angle_alpha   90.00
_cell.angle_beta   90.00
_cell.angle_gamma   90.00
#
_symmetry.space_group_name_H-M   'P 1'
#
loop_
_entity.id
_entity.type
_entity.pdbx_description
1 polymer ?
#
loop_
_entity_poly.entity_id
_entity_poly.type
_entity_poly.pdbx_seq_one_letter_code
_entity_poly.pdbx_strand_id
1 'polypeptide(L)'
;MGVYTEILSDSEIVGMCEGFDTIVILGCGACANEAFAYLKYNLISKTIQNEEEHTYKQPYAINCEMERIKDILRNKGHRVKTMIINIYGEKSVCTLNDNDLESLRKEIPSGDVILALCCSSGQMGIKKIVGSSSSINVLSIVEVVGTLYCHFEDKGEKQLIVKEKCVVVPFSCDKEINRSG
;
A
#
# COMPACT_ATOMS: atom_id res chain seq x y z
N MET A 1 -11.60 -2.76 -7.79
CA MET A 1 -11.57 -3.88 -6.83
C MET A 1 -10.35 -3.63 -5.97
N GLY A 2 -10.55 -3.40 -4.68
CA GLY A 2 -9.45 -3.25 -3.74
C GLY A 2 -9.05 -4.61 -3.18
N VAL A 3 -7.83 -4.72 -2.70
CA VAL A 3 -7.41 -5.90 -1.93
C VAL A 3 -7.12 -5.48 -0.51
N TYR A 4 -7.48 -6.36 0.41
CA TYR A 4 -7.18 -6.22 1.81
C TYR A 4 -5.81 -6.85 2.07
N THR A 5 -4.93 -6.09 2.73
CA THR A 5 -3.53 -6.46 2.93
C THR A 5 -3.09 -6.22 4.37
N GLU A 6 -2.24 -7.10 4.86
CA GLU A 6 -1.57 -6.97 6.15
C GLU A 6 -0.05 -6.85 5.94
N ILE A 7 0.62 -6.15 6.85
CA ILE A 7 2.07 -5.96 6.81
C ILE A 7 2.71 -7.14 7.53
N LEU A 8 3.79 -7.68 6.97
CA LEU A 8 4.60 -8.71 7.62
C LEU A 8 5.09 -8.24 9.00
N SER A 9 5.46 -9.20 9.85
CA SER A 9 6.03 -8.84 11.16
C SER A 9 7.36 -8.10 11.00
N ASP A 10 7.70 -7.29 12.01
CA ASP A 10 8.96 -6.53 12.01
C ASP A 10 10.19 -7.43 11.90
N SER A 11 10.16 -8.61 12.51
CA SER A 11 11.22 -9.60 12.42
C SER A 11 11.40 -10.15 11.00
N GLU A 12 10.28 -10.39 10.29
CA GLU A 12 10.34 -10.86 8.89
C GLU A 12 10.89 -9.77 7.99
N ILE A 13 10.41 -8.53 8.14
CA ILE A 13 10.89 -7.38 7.35
C ILE A 13 12.39 -7.18 7.55
N VAL A 14 12.87 -7.22 8.80
CA VAL A 14 14.31 -7.09 9.10
C VAL A 14 15.10 -8.25 8.49
N GLY A 15 14.63 -9.49 8.63
CA GLY A 15 15.29 -10.67 8.07
C GLY A 15 15.41 -10.61 6.54
N MET A 16 14.39 -10.11 5.86
CA MET A 16 14.42 -9.91 4.40
C MET A 16 15.43 -8.85 3.93
N CYS A 17 15.86 -7.98 4.85
CA CYS A 17 16.78 -6.89 4.57
C CYS A 17 18.24 -7.20 4.93
N GLU A 18 18.52 -8.39 5.48
CA GLU A 18 19.88 -8.81 5.81
C GLU A 18 20.77 -8.82 4.56
N GLY A 19 21.94 -8.20 4.67
CA GLY A 19 22.92 -8.11 3.57
C GLY A 19 22.72 -6.95 2.61
N PHE A 20 21.66 -6.14 2.75
CA PHE A 20 21.49 -4.89 2.01
C PHE A 20 21.86 -3.67 2.87
N ASP A 21 22.53 -2.67 2.31
CA ASP A 21 22.94 -1.47 3.05
C ASP A 21 21.93 -0.33 2.84
N THR A 22 21.53 -0.09 1.59
CA THR A 22 20.54 0.93 1.23
C THR A 22 19.22 0.30 0.82
N ILE A 23 18.17 0.63 1.56
CA ILE A 23 16.80 0.12 1.36
C ILE A 23 15.91 1.25 0.88
N VAL A 24 15.11 0.98 -0.14
CA VAL A 24 14.08 1.89 -0.63
C VAL A 24 12.72 1.32 -0.32
N ILE A 25 11.89 2.04 0.43
CA ILE A 25 10.50 1.64 0.69
C ILE A 25 9.61 2.40 -0.29
N LEU A 26 8.87 1.67 -1.12
CA LEU A 26 7.91 2.23 -2.06
C LEU A 26 6.49 1.88 -1.63
N GLY A 27 5.72 2.90 -1.24
CA GLY A 27 4.33 2.75 -0.84
C GLY A 27 3.35 3.08 -1.96
N CYS A 28 2.22 2.38 -2.04
CA CYS A 28 1.11 2.73 -2.92
C CYS A 28 -0.04 3.37 -2.14
N GLY A 29 -0.40 4.62 -2.48
CA GLY A 29 -1.44 5.38 -1.78
C GLY A 29 -2.89 4.88 -1.93
N ALA A 30 -3.12 3.72 -2.58
CA ALA A 30 -4.44 3.15 -2.86
C ALA A 30 -4.81 2.03 -1.86
N CYS A 31 -5.02 0.79 -2.31
CA CYS A 31 -5.62 -0.28 -1.50
C CYS A 31 -4.90 -0.58 -0.18
N ALA A 32 -3.55 -0.55 -0.19
CA ALA A 32 -2.77 -0.78 1.03
C ALA A 32 -3.02 0.33 2.07
N ASN A 33 -3.12 1.58 1.63
CA ASN A 33 -3.45 2.71 2.50
C ASN A 33 -4.86 2.57 3.09
N GLU A 34 -5.85 2.17 2.28
CA GLU A 34 -7.23 1.92 2.77
C GLU A 34 -7.27 0.78 3.80
N ALA A 35 -6.57 -0.33 3.53
CA ALA A 35 -6.50 -1.46 4.45
C ALA A 35 -5.89 -1.07 5.80
N PHE A 36 -4.78 -0.33 5.80
CA PHE A 36 -4.14 0.12 7.03
C PHE A 36 -4.96 1.17 7.77
N ALA A 37 -5.65 2.06 7.04
CA ALA A 37 -6.55 3.03 7.65
C ALA A 37 -7.68 2.34 8.41
N TYR A 38 -8.29 1.30 7.83
CA TYR A 38 -9.35 0.54 8.49
C TYR A 38 -8.88 -0.18 9.77
N LEU A 39 -7.68 -0.75 9.75
CA LEU A 39 -7.18 -1.57 10.85
C LEU A 39 -6.60 -0.77 12.03
N LYS A 40 -5.86 0.30 11.74
CA LYS A 40 -4.92 0.88 12.71
C LYS A 40 -5.12 2.37 12.95
N TYR A 41 -5.48 3.13 11.92
CA TYR A 41 -5.35 4.59 11.96
C TYR A 41 -6.67 5.35 11.92
N ASN A 42 -7.76 4.71 11.48
CA ASN A 42 -9.08 5.31 11.25
C ASN A 42 -9.05 6.59 10.39
N LEU A 43 -8.00 6.77 9.57
CA LEU A 43 -7.82 7.93 8.70
C LEU A 43 -7.13 7.52 7.39
N ILE A 44 -7.84 7.66 6.27
CA ILE A 44 -7.33 7.31 4.92
C ILE A 44 -6.38 8.39 4.40
N SER A 45 -6.75 9.65 4.54
CA SER A 45 -5.96 10.77 4.01
C SER A 45 -5.90 11.93 4.98
N LYS A 46 -4.79 12.67 4.96
CA LYS A 46 -4.63 13.93 5.66
C LYS A 46 -4.46 15.06 4.66
N THR A 47 -5.11 16.19 4.91
CA THR A 47 -4.93 17.40 4.13
C THR A 47 -3.64 18.09 4.57
N ILE A 48 -2.77 18.42 3.62
CA ILE A 48 -1.49 19.08 3.85
C ILE A 48 -1.38 20.28 2.94
N GLN A 49 -0.81 21.36 3.46
CA GLN A 49 -0.49 22.57 2.72
C GLN A 49 1.02 22.56 2.46
N ASN A 50 1.43 22.74 1.20
CA ASN A 50 2.84 22.93 0.88
C ASN A 50 3.30 24.37 1.17
N GLU A 51 4.59 24.64 0.98
CA GLU A 51 5.20 25.97 1.19
C GLU A 51 4.63 27.05 0.24
N GLU A 52 4.01 26.66 -0.87
CA GLU A 52 3.36 27.55 -1.85
C GLU A 52 1.85 27.71 -1.59
N GLU A 53 1.38 27.32 -0.40
CA GLU A 53 -0.04 27.31 0.00
C GLU A 53 -0.97 26.39 -0.80
N HIS A 54 -0.44 25.56 -1.69
CA HIS A 54 -1.22 24.53 -2.36
C HIS A 54 -1.61 23.42 -1.38
N THR A 55 -2.90 23.15 -1.30
CA THR A 55 -3.47 22.12 -0.44
C THR A 55 -3.65 20.83 -1.23
N TYR A 56 -3.14 19.71 -0.71
CA TYR A 56 -3.32 18.39 -1.31
C TYR A 56 -3.63 17.32 -0.26
N LYS A 57 -4.25 16.22 -0.70
CA LYS A 57 -4.55 15.07 0.15
C LYS A 57 -3.40 14.08 0.08
N GLN A 58 -2.79 13.80 1.22
CA GLN A 58 -1.74 12.79 1.35
C GLN A 58 -2.33 11.49 1.92
N PRO A 59 -1.99 10.31 1.39
CA PRO A 59 -2.40 9.03 1.97
C PRO A 59 -1.75 8.86 3.36
N TYR A 60 -2.55 8.82 4.41
CA TYR A 60 -2.08 8.97 5.78
C TYR A 60 -1.55 7.65 6.36
N ALA A 61 -2.38 6.60 6.35
CA ALA A 61 -2.07 5.33 6.99
C ALA A 61 -0.81 4.67 6.43
N ILE A 62 -0.63 4.70 5.11
CA ILE A 62 0.58 4.15 4.49
C ILE A 62 1.83 4.97 4.83
N ASN A 63 1.73 6.29 4.93
CA ASN A 63 2.85 7.12 5.37
C ASN A 63 3.28 6.75 6.79
N CYS A 64 2.33 6.58 7.70
CA CYS A 64 2.62 6.18 9.08
C CYS A 64 3.36 4.84 9.14
N GLU A 65 2.93 3.84 8.36
CA GLU A 65 3.60 2.54 8.32
C GLU A 65 4.97 2.61 7.64
N MET A 66 5.13 3.41 6.58
CA MET A 66 6.44 3.62 5.95
C MET A 66 7.44 4.24 6.91
N GLU A 67 7.04 5.27 7.67
CA GLU A 67 7.93 5.90 8.66
C GLU A 67 8.25 4.93 9.82
N ARG A 68 7.27 4.16 10.29
CA ARG A 68 7.50 3.11 11.31
C ARG A 68 8.53 2.08 10.84
N ILE A 69 8.36 1.54 9.64
CA ILE A 69 9.28 0.53 9.06
C ILE A 69 10.66 1.15 8.82
N LYS A 70 10.70 2.39 8.33
CA LYS A 70 11.94 3.14 8.14
C LYS A 70 12.72 3.29 9.44
N ASP A 71 12.06 3.62 10.54
CA ASP A 71 12.72 3.73 11.85
C ASP A 71 13.26 2.39 12.33
N ILE A 72 12.49 1.30 12.17
CA ILE A 72 12.94 -0.06 12.52
C ILE A 72 14.21 -0.43 11.74
N LEU A 73 14.22 -0.22 10.42
CA LEU A 73 15.35 -0.57 9.57
C LEU A 73 16.57 0.34 9.83
N ARG A 74 16.36 1.64 10.10
CA ARG A 74 17.44 2.56 10.50
C ARG A 74 18.08 2.14 11.83
N ASN A 75 17.29 1.67 12.79
CA ASN A 75 17.78 1.15 14.05
C ASN A 75 18.61 -0.15 13.88
N LYS A 76 18.50 -0.82 12.72
CA LYS A 76 19.34 -1.95 12.32
C LYS A 76 20.57 -1.55 11.50
N GLY A 77 20.78 -0.25 11.28
CA GLY A 77 21.94 0.29 10.59
C GLY A 77 21.75 0.53 9.10
N HIS A 78 20.55 0.31 8.55
CA HIS A 78 20.31 0.51 7.12
C HIS A 78 20.11 1.98 6.76
N ARG A 79 20.55 2.37 5.56
CA ARG A 79 20.21 3.65 4.95
C ARG A 79 18.86 3.53 4.25
N VAL A 80 17.82 4.14 4.82
CA VAL A 80 16.45 4.00 4.32
C VAL A 80 15.96 5.26 3.64
N LYS A 81 15.46 5.09 2.41
CA LYS A 81 14.75 6.10 1.61
C LYS A 81 13.29 5.68 1.44
N THR A 82 12.38 6.64 1.42
CA THR A 82 10.93 6.40 1.26
C THR A 82 10.39 7.19 0.09
N MET A 83 9.46 6.61 -0.66
CA MET A 83 8.66 7.32 -1.67
C MET A 83 7.27 6.70 -1.73
N ILE A 84 6.25 7.55 -1.75
CA ILE A 84 4.88 7.12 -2.05
C ILE A 84 4.62 7.37 -3.52
N ILE A 85 4.20 6.31 -4.20
CA ILE A 85 3.72 6.40 -5.58
C ILE A 85 2.21 6.62 -5.51
N ASN A 86 1.82 7.88 -5.70
CA ASN A 86 0.44 8.30 -5.87
C ASN A 86 0.44 9.48 -6.85
N ILE A 87 0.18 9.19 -8.14
CA ILE A 87 0.20 10.24 -9.15
C ILE A 87 -1.11 11.04 -9.03
N TYR A 88 -0.97 12.30 -8.61
CA TYR A 88 -2.01 13.34 -8.57
C TYR A 88 -3.32 12.96 -7.86
N GLY A 89 -3.28 11.99 -6.94
CA GLY A 89 -4.47 11.56 -6.19
C GLY A 89 -5.48 10.74 -7.01
N GLU A 90 -5.14 10.36 -8.25
CA GLU A 90 -6.06 9.66 -9.16
C GLU A 90 -5.54 8.29 -9.61
N LYS A 91 -4.22 8.12 -9.76
CA LYS A 91 -3.65 6.86 -10.27
C LYS A 91 -2.90 6.08 -9.21
N SER A 92 -3.29 4.83 -9.08
CA SER A 92 -2.57 3.81 -8.31
C SER A 92 -1.43 3.20 -9.13
N VAL A 93 -0.45 2.61 -8.47
CA VAL A 93 0.72 1.96 -9.11
C VAL A 93 0.33 0.93 -10.17
N CYS A 94 -0.78 0.21 -9.94
CA CYS A 94 -1.25 -0.83 -10.87
C CYS A 94 -2.04 -0.29 -12.07
N THR A 95 -2.33 1.02 -12.11
CA THR A 95 -3.10 1.68 -13.19
C THR A 95 -2.25 2.64 -14.03
N LEU A 96 -0.93 2.63 -13.83
CA LEU A 96 0.01 3.50 -14.54
C LEU A 96 0.15 3.07 -16.01
N ASN A 97 0.19 4.06 -16.91
CA ASN A 97 0.52 3.85 -18.32
C ASN A 97 2.04 3.99 -18.56
N ASP A 98 2.52 3.69 -19.76
CA ASP A 98 3.95 3.68 -20.07
C ASP A 98 4.64 5.05 -19.83
N ASN A 99 3.95 6.16 -20.13
CA ASN A 99 4.48 7.51 -19.88
C ASN A 99 4.63 7.79 -18.37
N ASP A 100 3.64 7.36 -17.57
CA ASP A 100 3.70 7.49 -16.11
C ASP A 100 4.87 6.66 -15.54
N LEU A 101 5.08 5.44 -16.08
CA LEU A 101 6.17 4.55 -15.67
C LEU A 101 7.54 5.16 -15.99
N GLU A 102 7.72 5.76 -17.17
CA GLU A 102 8.97 6.42 -17.56
C GLU A 102 9.30 7.65 -16.71
N SER A 103 8.30 8.45 -16.35
CA SER A 103 8.48 9.59 -15.45
C SER A 103 8.94 9.11 -14.08
N LEU A 104 8.19 8.17 -13.49
CA LEU A 104 8.50 7.64 -12.16
C LEU A 104 9.85 6.93 -12.08
N ARG A 105 10.30 6.27 -13.17
CA ARG A 105 11.61 5.60 -13.20
C ARG A 105 12.76 6.54 -12.85
N LYS A 106 12.66 7.83 -13.20
CA LYS A 106 13.69 8.84 -12.92
C LYS A 106 13.62 9.36 -11.48
N GLU A 107 12.47 9.22 -10.82
CA GLU A 107 12.21 9.73 -9.48
C GLU A 107 12.46 8.69 -8.38
N ILE A 108 12.32 7.39 -8.70
CA ILE A 108 12.55 6.33 -7.73
C ILE A 108 13.98 6.43 -7.17
N PRO A 109 14.14 6.52 -5.84
CA PRO A 109 15.46 6.58 -5.24
C PRO A 109 16.27 5.31 -5.53
N SER A 110 17.58 5.46 -5.73
CA SER A 110 18.50 4.32 -5.83
C SER A 110 18.68 3.60 -4.49
N GLY A 111 18.82 2.27 -4.53
CA GLY A 111 19.16 1.42 -3.40
C GLY A 111 19.45 -0.02 -3.84
N ASP A 112 19.86 -0.85 -2.89
CA ASP A 112 20.25 -2.24 -3.13
C ASP A 112 19.02 -3.15 -3.24
N VAL A 113 17.95 -2.78 -2.51
CA VAL A 113 16.68 -3.48 -2.48
C VAL A 113 15.52 -2.50 -2.35
N ILE A 114 14.39 -2.87 -2.96
CA ILE A 114 13.12 -2.16 -2.83
C ILE A 114 12.15 -3.02 -2.02
N LEU A 115 11.63 -2.46 -0.93
CA LEU A 115 10.49 -3.01 -0.21
C LEU A 115 9.21 -2.38 -0.76
N ALA A 116 8.36 -3.22 -1.33
CA ALA A 116 7.06 -2.85 -1.86
C ALA A 116 6.02 -2.93 -0.73
N LEU A 117 5.57 -1.76 -0.28
CA LEU A 117 4.45 -1.61 0.65
C LEU A 117 3.16 -1.38 -0.16
N CYS A 118 2.75 -2.41 -0.90
CA CYS A 118 1.58 -2.35 -1.77
C CYS A 118 1.11 -3.77 -2.13
N CYS A 119 -0.12 -3.89 -2.63
CA CYS A 119 -0.62 -5.19 -3.09
C CYS A 119 0.21 -5.82 -4.21
N SER A 120 -0.02 -7.10 -4.49
CA SER A 120 0.65 -7.85 -5.56
C SER A 120 0.63 -7.14 -6.93
N SER A 121 -0.51 -6.56 -7.32
CA SER A 121 -0.60 -5.77 -8.57
C SER A 121 0.24 -4.49 -8.52
N GLY A 122 0.32 -3.84 -7.35
CA GLY A 122 1.20 -2.70 -7.12
C GLY A 122 2.68 -3.10 -7.22
N GLN A 123 3.06 -4.24 -6.64
CA GLN A 123 4.42 -4.77 -6.71
C GLN A 123 4.82 -5.05 -8.16
N MET A 124 3.92 -5.62 -8.96
CA MET A 124 4.16 -5.80 -10.40
C MET A 124 4.37 -4.46 -11.12
N GLY A 125 3.58 -3.43 -10.78
CA GLY A 125 3.78 -2.08 -11.30
C GLY A 125 5.16 -1.52 -10.92
N ILE A 126 5.58 -1.65 -9.66
CA ILE A 126 6.94 -1.26 -9.21
C ILE A 126 8.01 -1.98 -10.04
N LYS A 127 7.90 -3.30 -10.22
CA LYS A 127 8.82 -4.08 -11.05
C LYS A 127 8.92 -3.56 -12.49
N LYS A 128 7.79 -3.12 -13.08
CA LYS A 128 7.80 -2.47 -14.40
C LYS A 128 8.51 -1.11 -14.38
N ILE A 129 8.30 -0.30 -13.33
CA ILE A 129 8.95 1.00 -13.19
C ILE A 129 10.47 0.82 -13.12
N VAL A 130 10.98 -0.04 -12.25
CA VAL A 130 12.44 -0.27 -12.14
C VAL A 130 13.02 -0.94 -13.37
N GLY A 131 12.19 -1.65 -14.14
CA GLY A 131 12.57 -2.31 -15.39
C GLY A 131 13.06 -3.73 -15.15
N SER A 132 12.65 -4.64 -16.03
CA SER A 132 12.97 -6.08 -15.94
C SER A 132 14.48 -6.40 -16.04
N SER A 133 15.29 -5.44 -16.47
CA SER A 133 16.75 -5.53 -16.58
C SER A 133 17.49 -4.99 -15.36
N SER A 134 16.79 -4.40 -14.37
CA SER A 134 17.41 -3.94 -13.13
C SER A 134 17.80 -5.14 -12.27
N SER A 135 19.02 -5.15 -11.76
CA SER A 135 19.48 -6.12 -10.75
C SER A 135 18.89 -5.88 -9.35
N ILE A 136 18.04 -4.86 -9.19
CA ILE A 136 17.46 -4.48 -7.90
C ILE A 136 16.28 -5.41 -7.60
N ASN A 137 16.33 -6.05 -6.44
CA ASN A 137 15.25 -6.91 -5.96
C ASN A 137 14.07 -6.08 -5.45
N VAL A 138 12.85 -6.45 -5.86
CA VAL A 138 11.60 -5.86 -5.36
C VAL A 138 10.88 -6.89 -4.49
N LEU A 139 10.97 -6.73 -3.17
CA LEU A 139 10.42 -7.63 -2.18
C LEU A 139 9.08 -7.11 -1.66
N SER A 140 8.06 -7.96 -1.58
CA SER A 140 6.78 -7.57 -0.94
C SER A 140 6.92 -7.69 0.56
N ILE A 141 6.53 -6.66 1.30
CA ILE A 141 6.45 -6.69 2.77
C ILE A 141 5.00 -6.67 3.26
N VAL A 142 4.08 -6.95 2.35
CA VAL A 142 2.65 -7.13 2.65
C VAL A 142 2.16 -8.45 2.07
N GLU A 143 1.16 -9.00 2.73
CA GLU A 143 0.41 -10.18 2.29
C GLU A 143 -1.02 -9.80 1.94
N VAL A 144 -1.54 -10.40 0.87
CA VAL A 144 -2.95 -10.25 0.50
C VAL A 144 -3.74 -11.28 1.29
N VAL A 145 -4.52 -10.77 2.24
CA VAL A 145 -5.34 -11.58 3.15
C VAL A 145 -6.83 -11.59 2.77
N GLY A 146 -7.24 -10.77 1.81
CA GLY A 146 -8.61 -10.79 1.29
C GLY A 146 -8.90 -9.77 0.20
N THR A 147 -10.17 -9.69 -0.18
CA THR A 147 -10.68 -8.65 -1.09
C THR A 147 -11.35 -7.55 -0.29
N LEU A 148 -11.08 -6.29 -0.62
CA LEU A 148 -11.75 -5.16 0.01
C LEU A 148 -13.07 -4.89 -0.72
N TYR A 149 -14.18 -5.00 0.01
CA TYR A 149 -15.51 -4.68 -0.48
C TYR A 149 -16.00 -3.39 0.17
N CYS A 150 -16.50 -2.46 -0.65
CA CYS A 150 -17.19 -1.30 -0.14
C CYS A 150 -18.67 -1.65 0.04
N HIS A 151 -19.23 -1.37 1.21
CA HIS A 151 -20.66 -1.33 1.40
C HIS A 151 -21.12 0.12 1.59
N PHE A 152 -22.32 0.44 1.13
CA PHE A 152 -22.98 1.70 1.42
C PHE A 152 -24.40 1.43 1.90
N GLU A 153 -24.95 2.37 2.64
CA GLU A 153 -26.34 2.30 3.07
C GLU A 153 -27.14 3.27 2.20
N ASP A 154 -28.13 2.74 1.49
CA ASP A 154 -29.10 3.54 0.73
C ASP A 154 -30.51 3.17 1.19
N LYS A 155 -31.28 4.18 1.59
CA LYS A 155 -32.66 4.05 2.10
C LYS A 155 -32.84 3.01 3.23
N GLY A 156 -31.83 2.84 4.08
CA GLY A 156 -31.86 1.91 5.21
C GLY A 156 -31.49 0.46 4.86
N GLU A 157 -31.09 0.20 3.60
CA GLU A 157 -30.57 -1.08 3.17
C GLU A 157 -29.05 -1.02 3.01
N LYS A 158 -28.33 -1.96 3.63
CA LYS A 158 -26.89 -2.13 3.43
C LYS A 158 -26.65 -2.83 2.09
N GLN A 159 -26.10 -2.10 1.13
CA GLN A 159 -25.75 -2.60 -0.19
C GLN A 159 -24.25 -2.86 -0.28
N LEU A 160 -23.86 -4.03 -0.77
CA LEU A 160 -22.47 -4.42 -1.02
C LEU A 160 -22.14 -4.18 -2.50
N ILE A 161 -21.16 -3.32 -2.79
CA ILE A 161 -20.65 -3.17 -4.16
C ILE A 161 -19.70 -4.33 -4.44
N VAL A 162 -20.23 -5.39 -5.05
CA VAL A 162 -19.45 -6.49 -5.62
C VAL A 162 -19.31 -6.22 -7.11
N LYS A 163 -18.13 -5.76 -7.56
CA LYS A 163 -17.94 -5.31 -8.95
C LYS A 163 -17.98 -6.44 -10.00
N GLU A 164 -17.93 -7.72 -9.60
CA GLU A 164 -17.83 -8.93 -10.48
C GLU A 164 -16.59 -8.88 -11.41
N LYS A 165 -15.55 -9.72 -11.36
CA LYS A 165 -15.37 -11.10 -10.93
C LYS A 165 -13.92 -11.27 -10.47
N CYS A 166 -13.71 -11.57 -9.18
CA CYS A 166 -12.62 -12.41 -8.70
C CYS A 166 -13.21 -13.21 -7.53
N VAL A 167 -13.18 -14.53 -7.62
CA VAL A 167 -13.75 -15.49 -6.66
C VAL A 167 -12.52 -16.18 -6.01
N VAL A 168 -12.52 -16.76 -4.80
CA VAL A 168 -13.54 -17.55 -4.10
C VAL A 168 -13.20 -17.71 -2.60
N VAL A 169 -14.18 -17.61 -1.68
CA VAL A 169 -14.68 -18.74 -0.83
C VAL A 169 -15.93 -18.38 0.02
N PRO A 170 -16.79 -19.37 0.36
CA PRO A 170 -18.13 -19.16 0.94
C PRO A 170 -18.12 -18.90 2.46
N PHE A 171 -19.06 -18.08 2.92
CA PHE A 171 -19.40 -17.89 4.33
C PHE A 171 -20.92 -18.08 4.51
N SER A 172 -21.32 -18.90 5.50
CA SER A 172 -22.71 -19.04 5.93
C SER A 172 -22.98 -18.11 7.11
N CYS A 173 -23.91 -17.18 6.94
CA CYS A 173 -24.42 -16.32 8.01
C CYS A 173 -25.40 -17.08 8.94
N ASP A 174 -24.97 -18.18 9.54
CA ASP A 174 -25.71 -18.78 10.65
C ASP A 174 -25.08 -18.34 11.96
N LYS A 175 -25.43 -17.11 12.35
CA LYS A 175 -25.69 -16.69 13.73
C LYS A 175 -26.13 -15.22 13.71
N GLU A 176 -27.44 -15.03 13.84
CA GLU A 176 -28.02 -13.77 14.30
C GLU A 176 -27.23 -13.25 15.49
N ILE A 177 -26.57 -12.11 15.32
CA ILE A 177 -26.13 -11.31 16.47
C ILE A 177 -27.38 -10.60 16.97
N ASN A 178 -28.17 -11.32 17.77
CA ASN A 178 -29.16 -10.72 18.65
C ASN A 178 -28.41 -9.77 19.60
N ARG A 179 -28.46 -8.47 19.32
CA ARG A 179 -28.16 -7.44 20.32
C ARG A 179 -29.47 -7.07 21.00
N SER A 180 -29.86 -7.90 21.96
CA SER A 180 -30.74 -7.51 23.06
C SER A 180 -29.84 -7.04 24.20
N GLY A 181 -30.05 -5.83 24.69
CA GLY A 181 -29.33 -5.23 25.82
C GLY A 181 -29.32 -3.71 25.72
#